data_AF-A0A9X0MI15-F1
#
_entry.id   AF-A0A9X0MI15-F1
#
_cell.length_a   1.000
_cell.length_b   1.000
_cell.length_c   1.000
_cell.angle_alpha   90.00
_cell.angle_beta   90.00
_cell.angle_gamma   90.00
#
_symmetry.space_group_name_H-M   'P 1'
#
loop_
_entity.id
_entity.type
_entity.pdbx_description
1 polymer ?
#
loop_
_entity_poly.entity_id
_entity_poly.type
_entity_poly.pdbx_seq_one_letter_code
_entity_poly.pdbx_strand_id
1 'polypeptide(L)'
;MDSNGNIRKENNTVTIIVQPDIGNSVRLFCKINPVQNNIIAFNTAIMGIVCPCCNSNTFSCSTLYNKRHKLLREAYELLKENPTIRFKLLYDQFGELTVK
;
A
#
# COMPACT_ATOMS: atom_id res chain seq x y z
N MET A 1 -8.54 4.98 14.82
CA MET A 1 -8.65 3.55 14.46
C MET A 1 -7.61 3.26 13.39
N ASP A 2 -6.55 2.60 13.82
CA ASP A 2 -5.25 2.54 13.16
C ASP A 2 -5.25 1.49 12.07
N SER A 3 -5.49 1.93 10.83
CA SER A 3 -5.72 1.06 9.69
C SER A 3 -4.47 0.84 8.83
N ASN A 4 -3.27 0.95 9.38
CA ASN A 4 -2.05 0.67 8.62
C ASN A 4 -1.81 -0.84 8.60
N GLY A 5 -1.90 -1.45 7.42
CA GLY A 5 -1.38 -2.81 7.21
C GLY A 5 -2.22 -3.95 7.77
N ASN A 6 -3.45 -4.17 7.28
CA ASN A 6 -4.11 -5.46 7.52
C ASN A 6 -3.45 -6.54 6.64
N ILE A 7 -2.61 -7.37 7.25
CA ILE A 7 -1.98 -8.55 6.62
C ILE A 7 -2.92 -9.74 6.83
N ARG A 8 -3.48 -10.31 5.75
CA ARG A 8 -4.22 -11.59 5.83
C ARG A 8 -3.29 -12.71 5.35
N LYS A 9 -2.87 -13.55 6.29
CA LYS A 9 -1.85 -14.61 6.08
C LYS A 9 -2.28 -15.67 5.06
N GLU A 10 -3.58 -15.90 4.89
CA GLU A 10 -4.10 -17.02 4.09
C GLU A 10 -3.70 -17.01 2.59
N ASN A 11 -3.23 -15.88 2.03
CA ASN A 11 -2.90 -15.80 0.60
C ASN A 11 -1.62 -15.01 0.24
N ASN A 12 -0.74 -14.74 1.22
CA ASN A 12 0.39 -13.80 1.05
C ASN A 12 -0.06 -12.43 0.50
N THR A 13 -1.29 -12.01 0.84
CA THR A 13 -1.84 -10.74 0.42
C THR A 13 -1.78 -9.75 1.57
N VAL A 14 -1.30 -8.54 1.28
CA VAL A 14 -1.27 -7.45 2.25
C VAL A 14 -2.01 -6.24 1.71
N THR A 15 -2.77 -5.61 2.59
CA THR A 15 -3.41 -4.33 2.32
C THR A 15 -2.61 -3.22 2.98
N ILE A 16 -2.04 -2.33 2.17
CA ILE A 16 -1.27 -1.17 2.62
C ILE A 16 -2.17 0.06 2.49
N ILE A 17 -2.35 0.83 3.56
CA ILE A 17 -3.10 2.09 3.52
C ILE A 17 -2.08 3.24 3.54
N VAL A 18 -2.15 4.08 2.51
CA VAL A 18 -1.25 5.23 2.29
C VAL A 18 -2.08 6.50 2.40
N GLN A 19 -1.54 7.51 3.08
CA GLN A 19 -2.16 8.85 3.17
C GLN A 19 -1.30 9.84 2.38
N PRO A 20 -1.65 10.11 1.10
CA PRO A 20 -0.83 10.96 0.25
C PRO A 20 -0.99 12.46 0.52
N ASP A 21 -2.09 12.94 1.14
CA ASP A 21 -2.28 14.28 1.75
C ASP A 21 -3.76 14.49 2.15
N ILE A 22 -4.07 15.63 2.78
CA ILE A 22 -5.33 16.04 3.47
C ILE A 22 -6.60 15.32 2.97
N GLY A 23 -7.13 14.44 3.83
CA GLY A 23 -8.54 14.02 3.83
C GLY A 23 -8.87 12.69 3.14
N ASN A 24 -7.99 12.15 2.29
CA ASN A 24 -8.25 10.88 1.60
C ASN A 24 -7.07 9.90 1.74
N SER A 25 -7.38 8.63 1.97
CA SER A 25 -6.38 7.56 1.98
C SER A 25 -6.54 6.67 0.76
N VAL A 26 -5.46 6.01 0.36
CA VAL A 26 -5.44 5.04 -0.73
C VAL A 26 -5.14 3.69 -0.14
N ARG A 27 -5.95 2.70 -0.48
CA ARG A 27 -5.71 1.30 -0.18
C ARG A 27 -4.98 0.66 -1.34
N LEU A 28 -3.79 0.14 -1.10
CA LEU A 28 -3.03 -0.69 -2.03
C LEU A 28 -3.25 -2.16 -1.67
N PHE A 29 -3.67 -2.94 -2.66
CA PHE A 29 -3.73 -4.39 -2.54
C PHE A 29 -2.44 -4.96 -3.12
N CYS A 30 -1.69 -5.65 -2.28
CA CYS A 30 -0.38 -6.16 -2.62
C CYS A 30 -0.33 -7.67 -2.43
N LYS A 31 0.52 -8.33 -3.24
CA LYS A 31 0.88 -9.73 -3.11
C LYS A 31 2.36 -9.84 -2.78
N ILE A 32 2.67 -10.64 -1.79
CA ILE A 32 4.04 -10.99 -1.41
C ILE A 32 4.37 -12.31 -2.11
N ASN A 33 5.53 -12.37 -2.74
CA ASN A 33 6.11 -13.60 -3.26
C ASN A 33 7.36 -13.94 -2.42
N PRO A 34 7.23 -14.84 -1.43
CA PRO A 34 8.35 -15.21 -0.57
C PRO A 34 9.50 -15.87 -1.35
N VAL A 35 9.18 -16.67 -2.38
CA VAL A 35 10.18 -17.39 -3.18
C VAL A 35 11.10 -16.42 -3.93
N GLN A 36 10.53 -15.32 -4.41
CA GLN A 36 11.28 -14.29 -5.15
C GLN A 36 11.61 -13.07 -4.29
N ASN A 37 11.40 -13.17 -2.97
CA ASN A 37 11.60 -12.11 -1.99
C ASN A 37 11.10 -10.72 -2.44
N ASN A 38 9.86 -10.65 -2.96
CA ASN A 38 9.32 -9.41 -3.50
C ASN A 38 7.85 -9.15 -3.13
N ILE A 39 7.45 -7.90 -3.29
CA ILE A 39 6.09 -7.41 -3.13
C ILE A 39 5.66 -6.63 -4.38
N ILE A 40 4.42 -6.86 -4.80
CA ILE A 40 3.82 -6.20 -5.96
C ILE A 40 2.43 -5.67 -5.62
N ALA A 41 2.13 -4.44 -6.05
CA ALA A 41 0.77 -3.88 -5.98
C ALA A 41 -0.03 -4.32 -7.20
N PHE A 42 -1.11 -5.07 -6.99
CA PHE A 42 -1.97 -5.56 -8.07
C PHE A 42 -3.27 -4.76 -8.21
N ASN A 43 -3.68 -4.00 -7.19
CA ASN A 43 -4.85 -3.14 -7.29
C ASN A 43 -4.79 -1.95 -6.31
N THR A 44 -5.67 -0.97 -6.51
CA THR A 44 -5.89 0.18 -5.63
C THR A 44 -7.38 0.37 -5.33
N ALA A 45 -7.68 1.00 -4.20
CA ALA A 45 -9.00 1.55 -3.91
C ALA A 45 -8.86 2.90 -3.20
N ILE A 46 -9.81 3.79 -3.44
CA ILE A 46 -9.91 5.07 -2.74
C ILE A 46 -10.62 4.82 -1.40
N MET A 47 -10.06 5.33 -0.32
CA MET A 47 -10.68 5.37 1.00
C MET A 47 -11.05 6.82 1.31
N GLY A 48 -12.26 7.17 0.89
CA GLY A 48 -12.79 8.53 0.90
C GLY A 48 -13.81 8.72 -0.23
N ILE A 49 -14.37 9.91 -0.32
CA ILE A 49 -15.36 10.25 -1.35
C ILE A 49 -14.66 10.80 -2.61
N VAL A 50 -13.43 11.29 -2.46
CA VAL A 50 -12.73 12.00 -3.53
C VAL A 50 -11.42 11.29 -3.86
N CYS A 51 -11.19 11.07 -5.15
CA CYS A 51 -9.93 10.53 -5.64
C CYS A 51 -8.79 11.55 -5.42
N PRO A 52 -7.72 11.22 -4.67
CA PRO A 52 -6.62 12.15 -4.42
C PRO A 52 -5.79 12.46 -5.67
N CYS A 53 -5.95 11.69 -6.76
CA CYS A 53 -5.23 11.93 -8.00
C CYS A 53 -5.91 12.94 -8.93
N CYS A 54 -7.24 13.03 -8.91
CA CYS A 54 -8.00 13.79 -9.89
C CYS A 54 -9.17 14.60 -9.31
N ASN A 55 -9.31 14.60 -7.97
CA ASN A 55 -10.36 15.28 -7.24
C ASN A 55 -11.80 14.96 -7.71
N SER A 56 -11.98 13.79 -8.34
CA SER A 56 -13.28 13.33 -8.80
C SER A 56 -13.93 12.40 -7.77
N ASN A 57 -15.25 12.44 -7.71
CA ASN A 57 -16.05 11.49 -6.92
C ASN A 57 -16.27 10.20 -7.72
N THR A 58 -15.19 9.46 -7.97
CA THR A 58 -15.19 8.23 -8.76
C THR A 58 -14.70 7.05 -7.93
N PHE A 59 -15.30 5.88 -8.14
CA PHE A 59 -14.86 4.62 -7.53
C PHE A 59 -13.66 4.00 -8.25
N SER A 60 -13.38 4.43 -9.48
CA SER A 60 -12.28 3.95 -10.32
C SER A 60 -11.50 5.11 -10.92
N CYS A 61 -10.19 5.13 -10.72
CA CYS A 61 -9.28 6.10 -11.32
C CYS A 61 -8.11 5.38 -11.97
N SER A 62 -8.05 5.41 -13.30
CA SER A 62 -6.94 4.80 -14.08
C SER A 62 -5.60 5.42 -13.72
N THR A 63 -5.54 6.74 -13.50
CA THR A 63 -4.34 7.43 -13.03
C THR A 63 -3.86 6.89 -11.69
N LEU A 64 -4.77 6.66 -10.73
CA LEU A 64 -4.43 6.08 -9.44
C LEU A 64 -3.94 4.63 -9.59
N TYR A 65 -4.63 3.83 -10.39
CA TYR A 65 -4.24 2.46 -10.68
C TYR A 65 -2.84 2.38 -11.33
N ASN A 66 -2.54 3.28 -12.26
CA ASN A 66 -1.23 3.35 -12.92
C ASN A 66 -0.12 3.79 -11.96
N LYS A 67 -0.44 4.58 -10.93
CA LYS A 67 0.51 5.01 -9.89
C LYS A 67 0.75 3.96 -8.80
N ARG A 68 0.05 2.82 -8.78
CA ARG A 68 0.09 1.85 -7.67
C ARG A 68 1.49 1.37 -7.29
N HIS A 69 2.35 1.08 -8.26
CA HIS A 69 3.73 0.61 -7.99
C HIS A 69 4.60 1.72 -7.42
N LYS A 70 4.41 2.96 -7.88
CA LYS A 70 5.08 4.14 -7.32
C LYS A 70 4.65 4.37 -5.88
N LEU A 71 3.34 4.34 -5.60
CA LEU A 71 2.79 4.48 -4.25
C LEU A 71 3.27 3.37 -3.31
N LEU A 72 3.36 2.12 -3.80
CA LEU A 72 3.92 1.01 -3.04
C LEU A 72 5.39 1.27 -2.69
N ARG A 73 6.20 1.74 -3.64
CA ARG A 73 7.61 2.08 -3.40
C ARG A 73 7.75 3.18 -2.35
N GLU A 74 7.02 4.28 -2.51
CA GLU A 74 7.03 5.40 -1.54
C GLU A 74 6.61 4.94 -0.15
N ALA A 75 5.53 4.16 -0.06
CA ALA A 75 5.09 3.59 1.21
C ALA A 75 6.14 2.67 1.83
N TYR A 76 6.85 1.88 1.03
CA TYR A 76 7.88 0.95 1.47
C TYR A 76 9.17 1.66 1.94
N GLU A 77 9.63 2.69 1.23
CA GLU A 77 10.80 3.48 1.63
C GLU A 77 10.56 4.23 2.96
N LEU A 78 9.36 4.80 3.14
CA LEU A 78 8.97 5.41 4.41
C LEU A 78 9.07 4.44 5.60
N LEU A 79 8.91 3.13 5.38
CA LEU A 79 9.09 2.10 6.43
C LEU A 79 10.54 1.96 6.85
N LYS A 80 11.44 1.93 5.86
CA LYS A 80 12.88 1.78 6.10
C LYS A 80 13.41 2.96 6.91
N GLU A 81 12.92 4.16 6.60
CA GLU A 81 13.33 5.40 7.26
C GLU A 81 12.71 5.58 8.65
N ASN A 82 11.55 4.95 8.94
CA ASN A 82 10.80 5.18 10.17
C ASN A 82 10.30 3.86 10.81
N PRO A 83 11.15 3.17 11.61
CA PRO A 83 10.82 1.88 12.22
C PRO A 83 9.69 1.94 13.27
N THR A 84 9.25 3.14 13.66
CA THR A 84 8.11 3.38 14.55
C THR A 84 6.76 3.38 13.83
N ILE A 85 6.74 3.42 12.49
CA ILE A 85 5.50 3.36 11.71
C ILE A 85 4.91 1.94 11.79
N ARG A 86 3.59 1.88 12.05
CA ARG A 86 2.75 0.66 12.23
C ARG A 86 2.64 -0.29 11.02
N PHE A 87 3.62 -0.26 10.14
CA PHE A 87 3.87 -1.25 9.09
C PHE A 87 4.95 -2.27 9.48
N LYS A 88 5.50 -2.13 10.69
CA LYS A 88 6.51 -3.00 11.28
C LYS A 88 6.20 -4.50 11.16
N LEU A 89 4.92 -4.90 11.21
CA LEU A 89 4.50 -6.30 11.03
C LEU A 89 4.94 -6.93 9.71
N LEU A 90 5.00 -6.14 8.62
CA LEU A 90 5.36 -6.64 7.29
C LEU A 90 6.88 -6.90 7.22
N TYR A 91 7.67 -5.97 7.77
CA TYR A 91 9.12 -6.09 7.88
C TYR A 91 9.53 -7.16 8.89
N ASP A 92 8.90 -7.24 10.06
CA ASP A 92 9.18 -8.25 11.08
C ASP A 92 8.85 -9.67 10.57
N GLN A 93 7.85 -9.83 9.70
CA GLN A 93 7.46 -11.14 9.17
C GLN A 93 8.27 -11.60 7.95
N PHE A 94 8.62 -10.67 7.05
CA PHE A 94 9.22 -11.01 5.76
C PHE A 94 10.60 -10.42 5.53
N GLY A 95 11.11 -9.59 6.44
CA GLY A 95 12.35 -8.86 6.27
C GLY A 95 12.26 -7.82 5.16
N GLU A 96 13.41 -7.53 4.55
CA GLU A 96 13.51 -6.64 3.41
C GLU A 96 13.05 -7.35 2.11
N LEU A 97 12.02 -6.79 1.48
CA LEU A 97 11.40 -7.25 0.24
C LEU A 97 11.76 -6.30 -0.90
N THR A 98 11.96 -6.84 -2.10
CA THR A 98 12.11 -6.04 -3.31
C THR A 98 10.75 -5.54 -3.80
N VAL A 99 10.59 -4.25 -4.08
CA VAL A 99 9.36 -3.69 -4.65
C VAL A 99 9.39 -3.77 -6.19
N LYS A 100 8.43 -4.50 -6.79
CA LYS A 100 8.30 -4.66 -8.25
C LYS A 100 7.12 -3.88 -8.84
#